data_AF-A0A259KTW6-F1
#
_entry.id   AF-A0A259KTW6-F1
#
_cell.length_a   1.000
_cell.length_b   1.000
_cell.length_c   1.000
_cell.angle_alpha   90.00
_cell.angle_beta   90.00
_cell.angle_gamma   90.00
#
_symmetry.space_group_name_H-M   'P 1'
#
loop_
_entity.id
_entity.type
_entity.pdbx_description
1 polymer ?
#
loop_
_entity_poly.entity_id
_entity_poly.type
_entity_poly.pdbx_seq_one_letter_code
_entity_poly.pdbx_strand_id
1 'polypeptide(L)'
;MNIPIATSSGKSDWPAAIRWFRMAADLGLRDSQHNLGVIYSRGLGGALDLGEAWKWFALAANQGDSESARKRDDIVARADAETLRRAQAAVIAFTPGIVDEAANTTASKPEWKQTAPDEAAPRTVSAKSST
;
A
#
# COMPACT_ATOMS: atom_id res chain seq x y z
N MET A 1 -6.36 0.98 -40.74
CA MET A 1 -6.47 2.04 -39.71
C MET A 1 -7.86 2.01 -39.13
N ASN A 2 -8.04 1.56 -37.89
CA ASN A 2 -9.06 2.06 -36.96
C ASN A 2 -8.76 1.48 -35.56
N ILE A 3 -7.97 2.19 -34.77
CA ILE A 3 -7.74 1.85 -33.36
C ILE A 3 -8.80 2.67 -32.60
N PRO A 4 -9.82 2.06 -31.98
CA PRO A 4 -10.73 2.81 -31.14
C PRO A 4 -9.92 3.31 -29.94
N ILE A 5 -9.68 4.62 -29.91
CA ILE A 5 -9.21 5.34 -28.73
C ILE A 5 -10.31 5.20 -27.67
N ALA A 6 -10.19 4.15 -26.85
CA ALA A 6 -10.89 4.11 -25.58
C ALA A 6 -10.50 5.38 -24.84
N THR A 7 -11.43 6.32 -24.76
CA THR A 7 -11.36 7.47 -23.87
C THR A 7 -11.34 6.90 -22.45
N SER A 8 -10.14 6.49 -22.01
CA SER A 8 -9.81 6.31 -20.61
C SER A 8 -10.06 7.66 -19.96
N SER A 9 -11.28 7.82 -19.48
CA SER A 9 -11.64 8.88 -18.55
C SER A 9 -10.54 8.84 -17.48
N GLY A 10 -9.82 9.95 -17.30
CA GLY A 10 -8.73 10.10 -16.34
C GLY A 10 -9.18 9.95 -14.89
N LYS A 11 -9.76 8.80 -14.55
CA LYS A 11 -9.89 8.29 -13.19
C LYS A 11 -8.52 7.76 -12.86
N SER A 12 -7.77 8.57 -12.13
CA SER A 12 -6.58 8.08 -11.45
C SER A 12 -6.97 6.85 -10.62
N ASP A 13 -6.43 5.68 -10.96
CA ASP A 13 -6.69 4.40 -10.27
C ASP A 13 -5.99 4.33 -8.91
N TRP A 14 -6.11 5.39 -8.11
CA TRP A 14 -5.60 5.45 -6.74
C TRP A 14 -6.04 4.26 -5.88
N PRO A 15 -7.29 3.78 -5.97
CA PRO A 15 -7.69 2.57 -5.24
C PRO A 15 -6.87 1.34 -5.63
N ALA A 16 -6.49 1.19 -6.89
CA ALA A 16 -5.65 0.07 -7.33
C ALA A 16 -4.20 0.23 -6.83
N ALA A 17 -3.63 1.43 -6.94
CA ALA A 17 -2.29 1.74 -6.46
C ALA A 17 -2.15 1.49 -4.94
N ILE A 18 -3.15 1.90 -4.16
CA ILE A 18 -3.17 1.67 -2.70
C ILE A 18 -3.10 0.19 -2.36
N ARG A 19 -3.80 -0.68 -3.10
CA ARG A 19 -3.74 -2.12 -2.87
C ARG A 19 -2.33 -2.66 -3.10
N TRP A 20 -1.70 -2.27 -4.21
CA TRP A 20 -0.33 -2.71 -4.53
C TRP A 20 0.68 -2.23 -3.50
N PHE A 21 0.61 -0.95 -3.11
CA PHE A 21 1.49 -0.42 -2.09
C PHE A 21 1.24 -1.07 -0.72
N ARG A 22 -0.02 -1.41 -0.37
CA ARG A 22 -0.31 -2.18 0.86
C ARG A 22 0.36 -3.53 0.86
N MET A 23 0.24 -4.31 -0.21
CA MET A 23 0.92 -5.61 -0.31
C MET A 23 2.43 -5.47 -0.16
N ALA A 24 3.03 -4.48 -0.82
CA ALA A 24 4.46 -4.23 -0.74
C ALA A 24 4.90 -3.72 0.65
N ALA A 25 4.10 -2.87 1.28
CA ALA A 25 4.34 -2.35 2.63
C ALA A 25 4.21 -3.44 3.71
N ASP A 26 3.29 -4.39 3.51
CA ASP A 26 3.12 -5.60 4.34
C ASP A 26 4.33 -6.52 4.24
N LEU A 27 5.01 -6.57 3.08
CA LEU A 27 6.32 -7.23 2.93
C LEU A 27 7.49 -6.45 3.54
N GLY A 28 7.22 -5.32 4.19
CA GLY A 28 8.25 -4.49 4.83
C GLY A 28 8.96 -3.53 3.88
N LEU A 29 8.53 -3.37 2.62
CA LEU A 29 9.21 -2.46 1.69
C LEU A 29 9.06 -0.99 2.12
N ARG A 30 10.15 -0.41 2.60
CA ARG A 30 10.27 0.99 3.06
C ARG A 30 9.62 1.99 2.10
N ASP A 31 9.96 1.92 0.81
CA ASP A 31 9.47 2.89 -0.17
C ASP A 31 7.94 2.80 -0.38
N SER A 32 7.36 1.60 -0.20
CA SER A 32 5.92 1.41 -0.28
C SER A 32 5.20 1.90 0.97
N GLN A 33 5.80 1.72 2.15
CA GLN A 33 5.33 2.31 3.40
C GLN A 33 5.35 3.86 3.30
N HIS A 34 6.43 4.45 2.79
CA HIS A 34 6.50 5.91 2.54
C HIS A 34 5.36 6.36 1.62
N ASN A 35 5.17 5.69 0.48
CA ASN A 35 4.15 6.06 -0.50
C ASN A 35 2.72 5.94 0.05
N LEU A 36 2.43 4.93 0.87
CA LEU A 36 1.13 4.85 1.56
C LEU A 36 0.93 6.02 2.52
N GLY A 37 1.96 6.38 3.28
CA GLY A 37 1.92 7.56 4.15
C GLY A 37 1.58 8.84 3.37
N VAL A 38 2.16 9.01 2.18
CA VAL A 38 1.86 10.14 1.30
C VAL A 38 0.42 10.09 0.78
N ILE A 39 -0.08 8.91 0.40
CA ILE A 39 -1.44 8.76 -0.11
C ILE A 39 -2.47 9.12 0.97
N TYR A 40 -2.29 8.61 2.20
CA TYR A 40 -3.21 8.89 3.30
C TYR A 40 -3.09 10.32 3.82
N SER A 41 -1.89 10.91 3.89
CA SER A 41 -1.70 12.31 4.32
C SER A 41 -2.23 13.34 3.33
N ARG A 42 -2.38 12.96 2.05
CA ARG A 42 -2.93 13.82 1.00
C ARG A 42 -4.36 13.48 0.61
N GLY A 43 -4.93 12.39 1.14
CA GLY A 43 -6.25 11.92 0.78
C GLY A 43 -6.40 11.47 -0.67
N LEU A 44 -5.30 11.06 -1.34
CA LEU A 44 -5.30 10.69 -2.76
C LEU A 44 -6.16 9.44 -3.05
N GLY A 45 -6.45 8.63 -2.02
CA GLY A 45 -7.33 7.45 -2.08
C GLY A 45 -8.80 7.70 -1.80
N GLY A 46 -9.22 8.96 -1.65
CA GLY A 46 -10.61 9.34 -1.36
C GLY A 46 -10.89 9.69 0.10
N ALA A 47 -9.94 9.46 1.02
CA ALA A 47 -10.06 9.91 2.40
C ALA A 47 -8.68 10.30 2.98
N LEU A 48 -8.64 11.46 3.64
CA LEU A 48 -7.51 11.89 4.45
C LEU A 48 -7.54 11.13 5.78
N ASP A 49 -6.49 10.39 6.07
CA ASP A 49 -6.33 9.67 7.34
C ASP A 49 -4.94 9.92 7.91
N LEU A 50 -4.86 10.82 8.89
CA LEU A 50 -3.60 11.17 9.53
C LEU A 50 -3.06 10.05 10.42
N GLY A 51 -3.93 9.21 11.00
CA GLY A 51 -3.51 8.08 11.84
C GLY A 51 -2.83 6.99 11.01
N GLU A 52 -3.47 6.62 9.90
CA GLU A 52 -2.90 5.64 8.96
C GLU A 52 -1.63 6.20 8.28
N ALA A 53 -1.62 7.49 7.93
CA ALA A 53 -0.42 8.14 7.39
C ALA A 53 0.76 8.09 8.38
N TRP A 54 0.51 8.44 9.65
CA TRP A 54 1.53 8.41 10.70
C TRP A 54 2.09 7.00 10.90
N LYS A 55 1.22 5.99 10.92
CA LYS A 55 1.62 4.58 11.04
C LYS A 55 2.60 4.19 9.94
N TRP A 56 2.25 4.45 8.67
CA TRP A 56 3.09 4.07 7.54
C TRP A 56 4.42 4.84 7.51
N PHE A 57 4.42 6.13 7.84
CA PHE A 57 5.67 6.88 7.97
C PHE A 57 6.53 6.44 9.15
N ALA A 58 5.93 6.06 10.29
CA ALA A 58 6.66 5.53 11.43
C ALA A 58 7.36 4.21 11.09
N LEU A 59 6.70 3.32 10.36
CA LEU A 59 7.28 2.07 9.88
C LEU A 59 8.46 2.29 8.94
N ALA A 60 8.33 3.20 7.98
CA ALA A 60 9.43 3.55 7.07
C ALA A 60 10.59 4.25 7.82
N ALA A 61 10.27 5.13 8.77
CA ALA A 61 11.26 5.81 9.61
C ALA A 61 12.06 4.83 10.48
N ASN A 62 11.42 3.78 11.01
CA ASN A 62 12.11 2.73 11.75
C ASN A 62 13.13 1.96 10.88
N GLN A 63 12.98 1.99 9.55
CA GLN A 63 13.92 1.42 8.58
C GLN A 63 14.98 2.43 8.10
N GLY A 64 15.07 3.61 8.72
CA GLY A 64 16.06 4.64 8.38
C GLY A 64 15.62 5.64 7.32
N ASP A 65 14.34 5.70 6.95
CA ASP A 65 13.82 6.75 6.07
C ASP A 65 13.66 8.09 6.83
N SER A 66 14.64 8.97 6.65
CA SER A 66 14.65 10.32 7.23
C SER A 66 13.50 11.21 6.75
N GLU A 67 13.04 11.05 5.50
CA GLU A 67 11.92 11.84 4.96
C GLU A 67 10.60 11.39 5.58
N SER A 68 10.42 10.09 5.76
CA SER A 68 9.29 9.54 6.50
C SER A 68 9.29 10.01 7.96
N ALA A 69 10.45 10.06 8.62
CA ALA A 69 10.56 10.57 9.99
C ALA A 69 10.07 12.02 10.10
N ARG A 70 10.49 12.90 9.17
CA ARG A 70 10.02 14.30 9.16
C ARG A 70 8.51 14.40 8.94
N LYS A 71 7.97 13.62 8.01
CA LYS A 71 6.52 13.63 7.70
C LYS A 71 5.68 13.09 8.86
N ARG A 72 6.16 12.04 9.53
CA ARG A 72 5.56 11.54 10.77
C ARG A 72 5.48 12.65 11.82
N ASP A 73 6.56 13.39 12.01
CA ASP A 73 6.62 14.45 13.03
C ASP A 73 5.73 15.66 12.66
N ASP A 74 5.61 16.01 11.37
CA ASP A 74 4.63 17.00 10.88
C ASP A 74 3.19 16.58 11.23
N ILE A 75 2.87 15.30 11.07
CA ILE A 75 1.54 14.78 11.41
C ILE A 75 1.27 14.86 12.92
N VAL A 76 2.26 14.67 13.78
CA VAL A 76 2.10 14.82 15.24
C VAL A 76 1.66 16.24 15.61
N ALA A 77 2.10 17.25 14.87
CA ALA A 77 1.70 18.64 15.10
C ALA A 77 0.26 18.95 14.63
N ARG A 78 -0.34 18.07 13.82
CA ARG A 78 -1.63 18.32 13.15
C ARG A 78 -2.74 17.35 13.59
N ALA A 79 -2.38 16.15 14.03
CA ALA A 79 -3.30 15.11 14.47
C ALA A 79 -3.63 15.22 15.97
N ASP A 80 -4.80 14.73 16.36
CA ASP A 80 -5.18 14.63 17.76
C ASP A 80 -4.42 13.50 18.48
N ALA A 81 -4.27 13.63 19.80
CA ALA A 81 -3.51 12.69 20.62
C ALA A 81 -4.10 11.27 20.62
N GLU A 82 -5.41 11.12 20.46
CA GLU A 82 -6.07 9.82 20.44
C GLU A 82 -5.79 9.08 19.12
N THR A 83 -5.86 9.78 18.00
CA THR A 83 -5.46 9.28 16.67
C THR A 83 -4.00 8.80 16.70
N LEU A 84 -3.10 9.58 17.29
CA LEU A 84 -1.69 9.18 17.43
C LEU A 84 -1.52 7.96 18.33
N ARG A 85 -2.24 7.89 19.46
CA ARG A 85 -2.19 6.75 20.38
C ARG A 85 -2.64 5.45 19.71
N ARG A 86 -3.71 5.52 18.92
CA ARG A 86 -4.20 4.38 18.12
C ARG A 86 -3.20 3.99 17.03
N ALA A 87 -2.65 4.97 16.33
CA ALA A 87 -1.65 4.73 15.30
C ALA A 87 -0.36 4.10 15.87
N GLN A 88 0.11 4.56 17.03
CA GLN A 88 1.23 3.97 17.77
C GLN A 88 0.97 2.52 18.15
N ALA A 89 -0.21 2.23 18.71
CA ALA A 89 -0.62 0.86 19.02
C ALA A 89 -0.64 -0.02 17.76
N ALA A 90 -1.09 0.53 16.63
CA ALA A 90 -1.12 -0.16 15.35
C ALA A 90 0.28 -0.40 14.76
N VAL A 91 1.26 0.48 14.98
CA VAL A 91 2.67 0.24 14.59
C VAL A 91 3.28 -0.89 15.40
N ILE A 92 3.06 -0.91 16.72
CA ILE A 92 3.58 -1.95 17.61
C ILE A 92 2.97 -3.32 17.25
N ALA A 93 1.68 -3.35 16.90
CA ALA A 93 0.99 -4.55 16.46
C ALA A 93 1.30 -4.95 15.01
N PHE A 94 1.87 -4.05 14.21
CA PHE A 94 2.21 -4.33 12.82
C PHE A 94 3.53 -5.10 12.78
N THR A 95 3.41 -6.41 12.60
CA THR A 95 4.54 -7.25 12.24
C THR A 95 4.69 -7.17 10.73
N PRO A 96 5.66 -6.39 10.18
CA PRO A 96 5.97 -6.53 8.76
C PRO A 96 6.32 -7.99 8.51
N GLY A 97 5.93 -8.52 7.35
CA GLY A 97 6.37 -9.82 6.89
C GLY A 97 7.87 -9.78 6.70
N ILE A 98 8.62 -9.94 7.79
CA ILE A 98 10.07 -9.98 7.78
C ILE A 98 10.44 -11.18 6.92
N VAL A 99 10.91 -10.89 5.69
CA VAL A 99 11.80 -11.80 4.97
C VAL A 99 13.13 -11.74 5.70
N ASP A 100 13.19 -12.36 6.87
CA ASP A 100 14.43 -12.50 7.62
C ASP A 100 15.31 -13.40 6.78
N GLU A 101 16.43 -12.87 6.30
CA GLU A 101 17.48 -13.63 5.62
C GLU A 101 18.04 -14.75 6.53
N ALA A 102 17.72 -14.75 7.83
CA ALA A 102 18.18 -15.73 8.83
C ALA A 102 17.10 -16.62 9.48
N ALA A 103 15.80 -16.41 9.25
CA ALA A 103 14.74 -17.13 10.00
C ALA A 103 13.54 -17.55 9.13
N ASN A 104 13.80 -18.50 8.22
CA ASN A 104 12.75 -19.28 7.57
C ASN A 104 12.06 -20.23 8.57
N THR A 105 10.98 -19.79 9.22
CA THR A 105 9.80 -20.54 9.72
C THR A 105 9.13 -19.67 10.79
N THR A 106 8.08 -18.92 10.50
CA THR A 106 6.70 -19.40 10.68
C THR A 106 5.78 -18.27 10.20
N ALA A 107 5.32 -18.37 8.96
CA ALA A 107 4.38 -17.43 8.36
C ALA A 107 3.00 -17.55 9.02
N SER A 108 2.58 -16.53 9.76
CA SER A 108 1.15 -16.26 9.93
C SER A 108 0.69 -15.49 8.70
N LYS A 109 0.19 -16.23 7.73
CA LYS A 109 -0.45 -15.77 6.49
C LYS A 109 -1.38 -14.57 6.79
N PRO A 110 -1.16 -13.37 6.24
CA PRO A 110 -2.12 -12.28 6.38
C PRO A 110 -3.41 -12.68 5.66
N GLU A 111 -4.48 -12.82 6.43
CA GLU A 111 -5.82 -13.20 5.96
C GLU A 111 -6.50 -11.98 5.30
N TRP A 112 -5.93 -11.50 4.19
CA TRP A 112 -6.63 -10.53 3.37
C TRP A 112 -7.75 -11.28 2.65
N LYS A 113 -9.00 -10.99 3.02
CA LYS A 113 -10.17 -11.55 2.34
C LYS A 113 -10.12 -11.12 0.87
N GLN A 114 -9.82 -12.09 0.01
CA GLN A 114 -9.95 -12.01 -1.44
C GLN A 114 -11.42 -11.74 -1.81
N THR A 115 -11.86 -10.49 -1.77
CA THR A 115 -12.93 -10.05 -2.66
C THR A 115 -12.26 -9.44 -3.87
N ALA A 116 -11.82 -10.32 -4.77
CA ALA A 116 -11.41 -9.94 -6.12
C ALA A 116 -12.57 -9.19 -6.80
N PRO A 117 -12.37 -8.00 -7.39
CA PRO A 117 -13.22 -7.60 -8.48
C PRO A 117 -12.83 -8.48 -9.69
N ASP A 118 -13.65 -9.49 -9.89
CA ASP A 118 -14.10 -10.06 -11.15
C ASP A 118 -13.22 -9.84 -12.41
N GLU A 119 -12.74 -10.97 -12.92
CA GLU A 119 -12.67 -11.33 -14.34
C GLU A 119 -12.00 -10.37 -15.34
N ALA A 120 -10.74 -10.68 -15.67
CA ALA A 120 -10.26 -10.54 -17.05
C ALA A 120 -9.47 -11.80 -17.41
N ALA A 121 -10.20 -12.77 -17.96
CA ALA A 121 -9.73 -14.07 -18.42
C ALA A 121 -8.50 -13.99 -19.37
N PRO A 122 -7.63 -15.01 -19.38
CA PRO A 122 -6.54 -15.10 -20.35
C PRO A 122 -7.11 -15.33 -21.74
N ARG A 123 -6.90 -14.39 -22.67
CA ARG A 123 -7.11 -14.67 -24.10
C ARG A 123 -6.01 -15.60 -24.58
N THR A 124 -6.27 -16.90 -24.50
CA THR A 124 -5.54 -17.93 -25.23
C THR A 124 -5.74 -17.67 -26.73
N VAL A 125 -4.75 -17.09 -27.39
CA VAL A 125 -4.72 -17.09 -28.86
C VAL A 125 -4.29 -18.49 -29.27
N SER A 126 -5.27 -19.36 -29.45
CA SER A 126 -5.06 -20.69 -30.02
C SER A 126 -4.54 -20.50 -31.43
N ALA A 127 -3.27 -20.84 -31.64
CA ALA A 127 -2.74 -21.13 -32.95
C ALA A 127 -3.64 -22.18 -33.62
N LYS A 128 -4.11 -21.88 -34.83
CA LYS A 128 -4.53 -22.89 -35.79
C LYS A 128 -3.59 -22.78 -36.98
N SER A 129 -2.71 -23.77 -37.09
CA SER A 129 -1.98 -24.11 -38.30
C SER A 129 -2.93 -24.62 -39.38
N SER A 130 -2.42 -24.60 -40.62
CA SER A 130 -2.87 -25.39 -41.79
C SER A 130 -4.10 -24.84 -42.52
N THR A 131 -4.20 -24.79 -43.85
CA THR A 131 -3.38 -25.23 -44.99
C THR A 131 -3.85 -24.43 -46.21
#